data_AF-A0A1F3E607-F1
#
_entry.id   AF-A0A1F3E607-F1
#
_cell.length_a   1.000
_cell.length_b   1.000
_cell.length_c   1.000
_cell.angle_alpha   90.00
_cell.angle_beta   90.00
_cell.angle_gamma   90.00
#
_symmetry.space_group_name_H-M   'P 1'
#
loop_
_entity.id
_entity.type
_entity.pdbx_description
1 polymer ?
#
loop_
_entity_poly.entity_id
_entity_poly.type
_entity_poly.pdbx_seq_one_letter_code
_entity_poly.pdbx_strand_id
1 'polypeptide(L)'
;MSNGIKLLLFLIVILYSCSSGKKTVVPVNKEPVLQSGYWNNNDSRTLSEDLIKELLNDTWLKEYMNVHKNLRPILIVGNVTNSGNETIDSLVFIKDIERSILKYNTARLIQTNNKRNELYTRIAGKSESDCFETLIKWGIEQGADFIINGNVISTPGIHKKNKFIHYAIQLELVNLETRSEVWIGNKSLIKQITE
;
A
#
# COMPACT_ATOMS: atom_id res chain seq x y z
N MET A 1 -27.45 -43.83 -42.68
CA MET A 1 -27.56 -43.56 -41.22
C MET A 1 -26.40 -42.77 -40.60
N SER A 2 -25.45 -42.20 -41.38
CA SER A 2 -24.28 -41.48 -40.81
C SER A 2 -24.47 -39.95 -40.70
N ASN A 3 -25.31 -39.35 -41.55
CA ASN A 3 -25.43 -37.88 -41.61
C ASN A 3 -26.36 -37.29 -40.55
N GLY A 4 -27.35 -38.05 -40.08
CA GLY A 4 -28.26 -37.61 -39.00
C GLY A 4 -27.57 -37.52 -37.64
N ILE A 5 -26.64 -38.44 -37.35
CA ILE A 5 -25.86 -38.45 -36.11
C ILE A 5 -24.87 -37.27 -36.07
N LYS A 6 -24.25 -36.93 -37.21
CA LYS A 6 -23.36 -35.75 -37.31
C LYS A 6 -24.11 -34.44 -37.14
N LEU A 7 -25.35 -34.34 -37.65
CA LEU A 7 -26.19 -33.15 -37.47
C LEU A 7 -26.66 -32.99 -36.01
N LEU A 8 -26.97 -34.11 -35.33
CA LEU A 8 -27.35 -34.11 -33.92
C LEU A 8 -26.18 -33.73 -32.99
N LEU A 9 -24.97 -34.19 -33.30
CA LEU A 9 -23.75 -33.83 -32.56
C LEU A 9 -23.33 -32.36 -32.74
N PHE A 10 -23.60 -31.76 -33.91
CA PHE A 10 -23.32 -30.34 -34.15
C PHE A 10 -24.29 -29.40 -33.41
N LEU A 11 -25.53 -29.84 -33.19
CA LEU A 11 -26.55 -29.04 -32.49
C LEU A 11 -26.32 -28.95 -30.98
N ILE A 12 -25.67 -29.96 -30.38
CA ILE A 12 -25.40 -30.02 -28.93
C ILE A 12 -24.28 -29.04 -28.51
N VAL A 13 -23.36 -28.68 -29.41
CA VAL A 13 -22.25 -27.77 -29.11
C VAL A 13 -22.71 -26.30 -28.99
N ILE A 14 -23.84 -25.94 -29.60
CA ILE A 14 -24.35 -24.55 -29.60
C ILE A 14 -25.06 -24.19 -28.28
N LEU A 15 -25.48 -25.17 -27.48
CA LEU A 15 -26.20 -24.92 -26.22
C LEU A 15 -25.29 -24.67 -25.00
N TYR A 16 -23.97 -24.71 -25.14
CA TYR A 16 -23.01 -24.45 -24.06
C TYR A 16 -22.37 -23.05 -24.10
N SER A 17 -22.78 -22.16 -25.01
CA SER A 17 -22.17 -20.81 -25.13
C SER A 17 -22.96 -19.67 -24.46
N CYS A 18 -23.87 -19.98 -23.55
CA CYS A 18 -24.55 -18.95 -22.74
C CYS A 18 -24.21 -19.08 -21.25
N SER A 19 -22.92 -19.02 -20.93
CA SER A 19 -22.49 -18.59 -19.59
C SER A 19 -22.68 -17.09 -19.50
N SER A 20 -23.91 -16.68 -19.19
CA SER A 20 -24.25 -15.34 -18.73
C SER A 20 -23.29 -14.96 -17.61
N GLY A 21 -22.29 -14.15 -17.96
CA GLY A 21 -21.41 -13.50 -16.99
C GLY A 21 -22.31 -12.75 -16.02
N LYS A 22 -22.45 -13.28 -14.81
CA LYS A 22 -23.02 -12.55 -13.70
C LYS A 22 -22.10 -11.36 -13.50
N LYS A 23 -22.48 -10.20 -14.07
CA LYS A 23 -22.01 -8.92 -13.57
C LYS A 23 -22.43 -8.92 -12.12
N THR A 24 -21.49 -9.22 -11.23
CA THR A 24 -21.60 -8.90 -9.83
C THR A 24 -21.81 -7.40 -9.81
N VAL A 25 -23.07 -6.99 -9.67
CA VAL A 25 -23.40 -5.63 -9.28
C VAL A 25 -22.78 -5.54 -7.89
N VAL A 26 -21.58 -4.99 -7.83
CA VAL A 26 -21.02 -4.51 -6.58
C VAL A 26 -22.07 -3.55 -6.07
N PRO A 27 -22.70 -3.79 -4.91
CA PRO A 27 -23.55 -2.76 -4.33
C PRO A 27 -22.66 -1.55 -4.05
N VAL A 28 -22.71 -0.58 -4.95
CA VAL A 28 -22.25 0.78 -4.70
C VAL A 28 -23.17 1.32 -3.61
N ASN A 29 -22.57 1.79 -2.52
CA ASN A 29 -23.19 2.18 -1.24
C ASN A 29 -23.37 1.04 -0.23
N LYS A 30 -22.28 0.39 0.18
CA LYS A 30 -22.06 0.34 1.63
C LYS A 30 -21.54 1.72 2.00
N GLU A 31 -22.34 2.52 2.69
CA GLU A 31 -21.77 3.67 3.40
C GLU A 31 -20.57 3.15 4.21
N PRO A 32 -19.40 3.80 4.13
CA PRO A 32 -18.24 3.36 4.89
C PRO A 32 -18.68 3.23 6.35
N VAL A 33 -18.27 2.16 7.03
CA VAL A 33 -18.50 2.03 8.47
C VAL A 33 -17.82 3.23 9.12
N LEU A 34 -18.61 4.25 9.46
CA LEU A 34 -18.13 5.49 10.04
C LEU A 34 -17.70 5.17 11.47
N GLN A 35 -16.39 5.10 11.67
CA GLN A 35 -15.83 5.00 13.00
C GLN A 35 -15.83 6.40 13.62
N SER A 36 -16.26 6.51 14.87
CA SER A 36 -16.25 7.80 15.59
C SER A 36 -14.86 8.14 16.11
N GLY A 37 -14.56 9.42 16.23
CA GLY A 37 -13.35 9.95 16.88
C GLY A 37 -12.26 10.39 15.91
N TYR A 38 -11.03 10.52 16.41
CA TYR A 38 -9.85 10.90 15.61
C TYR A 38 -9.05 9.66 15.18
N TRP A 39 -7.95 9.89 14.47
CA TRP A 39 -6.96 8.86 14.19
C TRP A 39 -6.49 8.17 15.47
N ASN A 40 -6.35 6.85 15.44
CA ASN A 40 -5.83 6.09 16.57
C ASN A 40 -4.88 4.95 16.15
N ASN A 41 -4.28 4.31 17.15
CA ASN A 41 -3.29 3.24 16.94
C ASN A 41 -3.87 2.01 16.22
N ASN A 42 -5.17 1.75 16.34
CA ASN A 42 -5.80 0.64 15.63
C ASN A 42 -5.94 0.95 14.14
N ASP A 43 -6.26 2.20 13.80
CA ASP A 43 -6.32 2.67 12.42
C ASP A 43 -4.95 2.55 11.74
N SER A 44 -3.91 3.06 12.40
CA SER A 44 -2.51 2.96 11.98
C SER A 44 -2.11 1.51 11.69
N ARG A 45 -2.37 0.62 12.65
CA ARG A 45 -2.05 -0.80 12.52
C ARG A 45 -2.81 -1.47 11.38
N THR A 46 -4.12 -1.27 11.31
CA THR A 46 -4.96 -1.96 10.31
C THR A 46 -4.61 -1.52 8.90
N LEU A 47 -4.48 -0.21 8.67
CA LEU A 47 -4.13 0.30 7.34
C LEU A 47 -2.71 -0.08 6.94
N SER A 48 -1.75 -0.07 7.88
CA SER A 48 -0.38 -0.55 7.61
C SER A 48 -0.37 -2.03 7.24
N GLU A 49 -1.09 -2.87 7.98
CA GLU A 49 -1.16 -4.31 7.71
C GLU A 49 -1.77 -4.61 6.34
N ASP A 50 -2.84 -3.90 5.96
CA ASP A 50 -3.50 -4.07 4.66
C ASP A 50 -2.61 -3.61 3.50
N LEU A 51 -1.98 -2.44 3.61
CA LEU A 51 -1.08 -1.92 2.57
C LEU A 51 0.15 -2.81 2.40
N ILE A 52 0.74 -3.28 3.50
CA ILE A 52 1.92 -4.14 3.42
C ILE A 52 1.57 -5.53 2.94
N LYS A 53 0.38 -6.04 3.25
CA LYS A 53 -0.13 -7.25 2.62
C LYS A 53 -0.24 -7.10 1.11
N GLU A 54 -0.77 -5.98 0.64
CA GLU A 54 -0.89 -5.69 -0.78
C GLU A 54 0.48 -5.62 -1.44
N LEU A 55 1.39 -4.80 -0.91
CA LEU A 55 2.78 -4.67 -1.35
C LEU A 55 3.48 -6.02 -1.46
N LEU A 56 3.38 -6.87 -0.42
CA LEU A 56 4.08 -8.16 -0.37
C LEU A 56 3.39 -9.27 -1.16
N ASN A 57 2.22 -9.04 -1.74
CA ASN A 57 1.55 -9.99 -2.64
C ASN A 57 1.57 -9.55 -4.11
N ASP A 58 2.11 -8.35 -4.39
CA ASP A 58 2.19 -7.80 -5.74
C ASP A 58 3.31 -8.46 -6.57
N THR A 59 3.32 -8.12 -7.86
CA THR A 59 4.10 -8.74 -8.92
C THR A 59 5.60 -8.44 -8.79
N TRP A 60 5.97 -7.23 -8.34
CA TRP A 60 7.37 -6.82 -8.17
C TRP A 60 8.16 -7.80 -7.30
N LEU A 61 7.54 -8.35 -6.24
CA LEU A 61 8.21 -9.28 -5.32
C LEU A 61 8.51 -10.61 -6.02
N LYS A 62 7.54 -11.12 -6.79
CA LYS A 62 7.69 -12.36 -7.56
C LYS A 62 8.77 -12.20 -8.63
N GLU A 63 8.79 -11.07 -9.31
CA GLU A 63 9.81 -10.74 -10.33
C GLU A 63 11.20 -10.64 -9.70
N TYR A 64 11.34 -9.91 -8.59
CA TYR A 64 12.60 -9.81 -7.86
C TYR A 64 13.11 -11.18 -7.43
N MET A 65 12.26 -11.99 -6.79
CA MET A 65 12.64 -13.33 -6.32
C MET A 65 13.03 -14.25 -7.48
N ASN A 66 12.35 -14.18 -8.62
CA ASN A 66 12.69 -14.97 -9.80
C ASN A 66 14.10 -14.65 -10.32
N VAL A 67 14.43 -13.36 -10.45
CA VAL A 67 15.75 -12.90 -10.90
C VAL A 67 16.84 -13.23 -9.87
N HIS A 68 16.52 -13.18 -8.58
CA HIS A 68 17.47 -13.35 -7.48
C HIS A 68 17.46 -14.74 -6.83
N LYS A 69 17.09 -15.79 -7.59
CA LYS A 69 17.15 -17.19 -7.12
C LYS A 69 16.40 -17.43 -5.79
N ASN A 70 15.21 -16.85 -5.68
CA ASN A 70 14.33 -16.88 -4.51
C ASN A 70 14.90 -16.19 -3.26
N LEU A 71 15.93 -15.34 -3.39
CA LEU A 71 16.36 -14.48 -2.30
C LEU A 71 15.27 -13.44 -1.98
N ARG A 72 15.00 -13.29 -0.69
CA ARG A 72 14.05 -12.28 -0.18
C ARG A 72 14.69 -10.89 -0.27
N PRO A 73 13.99 -9.88 -0.82
CA PRO A 73 14.49 -8.52 -0.87
C PRO A 73 14.64 -7.95 0.55
N ILE A 74 15.61 -7.05 0.71
CA ILE A 74 15.85 -6.27 1.91
C ILE A 74 15.14 -4.93 1.77
N LEU A 75 14.13 -4.73 2.61
CA LEU A 75 13.34 -3.51 2.67
C LEU A 75 13.82 -2.60 3.80
N ILE A 76 13.67 -1.30 3.59
CA ILE A 76 13.86 -0.28 4.60
C ILE A 76 12.68 0.69 4.57
N VAL A 77 12.19 1.08 5.75
CA VAL A 77 11.18 2.14 5.84
C VAL A 77 11.92 3.47 5.94
N GLY A 78 11.71 4.31 4.94
CA GLY A 78 12.32 5.62 4.76
C GLY A 78 11.55 6.73 5.46
N ASN A 79 11.23 7.76 4.69
CA ASN A 79 10.53 8.93 5.20
C ASN A 79 9.01 8.72 5.20
N VAL A 80 8.34 9.15 6.28
CA VAL A 80 6.89 9.22 6.35
C VAL A 80 6.49 10.66 6.65
N THR A 81 5.88 11.32 5.67
CA THR A 81 5.39 12.69 5.81
C THR A 81 3.96 12.71 6.34
N ASN A 82 3.67 13.76 7.11
CA ASN A 82 2.31 14.15 7.44
C ASN A 82 2.03 15.48 6.75
N SER A 83 1.14 15.47 5.76
CA SER A 83 0.74 16.65 4.98
C SER A 83 -0.68 17.12 5.30
N GLY A 84 -1.29 16.59 6.36
CA GLY A 84 -2.65 16.91 6.76
C GLY A 84 -2.77 17.97 7.86
N ASN A 85 -4.02 18.24 8.24
CA ASN A 85 -4.35 19.17 9.33
C ASN A 85 -4.12 18.60 10.74
N GLU A 86 -4.23 17.29 10.89
CA GLU A 86 -4.05 16.60 12.17
C GLU A 86 -2.60 16.12 12.34
N THR A 87 -2.05 16.29 13.54
CA THR A 87 -0.74 15.75 13.91
C THR A 87 -0.86 14.24 14.17
N ILE A 88 -0.36 13.44 13.23
CA ILE A 88 -0.20 12.00 13.34
C ILE A 88 1.26 11.69 13.68
N ASP A 89 1.48 10.80 14.64
CA ASP A 89 2.81 10.33 14.99
C ASP A 89 3.35 9.38 13.90
N SER A 90 4.18 9.94 13.00
CA SER A 90 4.83 9.18 11.94
C SER A 90 5.69 8.03 12.48
N LEU A 91 6.25 8.11 13.69
CA LEU A 91 7.08 7.03 14.24
C LEU A 91 6.22 5.81 14.60
N VAL A 92 5.03 6.02 15.15
CA VAL A 92 4.06 4.94 15.40
C VAL A 92 3.68 4.28 14.09
N PHE A 93 3.36 5.07 13.06
CA PHE A 93 2.99 4.54 11.75
C PHE A 93 4.13 3.75 11.10
N ILE A 94 5.37 4.26 11.13
CA ILE A 94 6.55 3.52 10.66
C ILE A 94 6.71 2.20 11.41
N LYS A 95 6.53 2.19 12.74
CA LYS A 95 6.63 0.95 13.54
C LYS A 95 5.55 -0.06 13.18
N ASP A 96 4.36 0.40 12.80
CA ASP A 96 3.28 -0.47 12.33
C ASP A 96 3.58 -1.06 10.95
N ILE A 97 4.19 -0.29 10.03
CA ILE A 97 4.72 -0.78 8.74
C ILE A 97 5.79 -1.86 8.98
N GLU A 98 6.81 -1.54 9.79
CA GLU A 98 7.91 -2.46 10.12
C GLU A 98 7.37 -3.77 10.72
N ARG A 99 6.42 -3.68 11.66
CA ARG A 99 5.78 -4.85 12.25
C ARG A 99 5.03 -5.68 11.21
N SER A 100 4.33 -5.03 10.28
CA SER A 100 3.57 -5.69 9.22
C SER A 100 4.49 -6.46 8.27
N ILE A 101 5.65 -5.89 7.91
CA ILE A 101 6.65 -6.58 7.07
C ILE A 101 7.14 -7.85 7.77
N LEU A 102 7.50 -7.74 9.05
CA LEU A 102 7.97 -8.87 9.85
C LEU A 102 6.89 -9.95 10.03
N LYS A 103 5.61 -9.57 10.10
CA LYS A 103 4.47 -10.49 10.23
C LYS A 103 4.34 -11.43 9.02
N TYR A 104 4.51 -10.93 7.80
CA TYR A 104 4.39 -11.73 6.58
C TYR A 104 5.66 -12.53 6.26
N ASN A 105 6.83 -12.08 6.72
CA ASN A 105 8.12 -12.77 6.61
C ASN A 105 8.56 -13.14 5.16
N THR A 106 7.97 -12.52 4.14
CA THR A 106 8.34 -12.70 2.72
C THR A 106 9.47 -11.78 2.28
N ALA A 107 9.79 -10.75 3.08
CA ALA A 107 10.91 -9.84 2.88
C ALA A 107 11.77 -9.73 4.16
N ARG A 108 13.00 -9.25 4.01
CA ARG A 108 13.89 -8.90 5.13
C ARG A 108 13.72 -7.41 5.42
N LEU A 109 13.91 -7.01 6.68
CA LEU A 109 13.77 -5.61 7.10
C LEU A 109 15.05 -5.13 7.77
N ILE A 110 15.53 -3.94 7.37
CA ILE A 110 16.55 -3.20 8.12
C ILE A 110 15.87 -2.31 9.15
N GLN A 111 16.24 -2.45 10.42
CA GLN A 111 15.80 -1.54 11.48
C GLN A 111 16.72 -0.33 11.58
N THR A 112 16.14 0.87 11.62
CA THR A 112 16.87 2.15 11.52
C THR A 112 16.73 3.05 12.74
N ASN A 113 16.37 2.49 13.90
CA ASN A 113 15.93 3.23 15.10
C ASN A 113 16.82 4.44 15.45
N ASN A 114 18.15 4.34 15.29
CA ASN A 114 19.08 5.44 15.62
C ASN A 114 19.48 6.32 14.43
N LYS A 115 19.25 5.87 13.19
CA LYS A 115 19.72 6.53 11.96
C LYS A 115 18.65 7.37 11.26
N ARG A 116 17.39 7.29 11.71
CA ARG A 116 16.28 8.04 11.10
C ARG A 116 16.29 9.52 11.45
N ASN A 117 16.70 9.89 12.66
CA ASN A 117 16.86 11.30 13.03
C ASN A 117 17.92 11.97 12.15
N GLU A 118 19.01 11.25 11.84
CA GLU A 118 20.00 11.74 10.88
C GLU A 118 19.42 11.92 9.48
N LEU A 119 18.58 10.98 9.02
CA LEU A 119 17.87 11.11 7.74
C LEU A 119 17.02 12.38 7.69
N TYR A 120 16.19 12.62 8.72
CA TYR A 120 15.35 13.82 8.80
C TYR A 120 16.18 15.10 8.76
N THR A 121 17.31 15.15 9.48
CA THR A 121 18.24 16.28 9.42
C THR A 121 18.84 16.45 8.01
N ARG A 122 19.17 15.35 7.31
CA ARG A 122 19.73 15.40 5.95
C ARG A 122 18.75 15.90 4.91
N ILE A 123 17.44 15.71 5.09
CA ILE A 123 16.40 16.13 4.14
C ILE A 123 15.72 17.44 4.51
N ALA A 124 15.95 17.96 5.72
CA ALA A 124 15.38 19.23 6.16
C ALA A 124 15.79 20.39 5.23
N GLY A 125 14.81 21.14 4.74
CA GLY A 125 15.02 22.33 3.90
C GLY A 125 15.46 22.05 2.47
N LYS A 126 15.47 20.80 2.02
CA LYS A 126 15.81 20.42 0.65
C LYS A 126 14.61 20.49 -0.29
N SER A 127 14.89 20.62 -1.58
CA SER A 127 13.89 20.44 -2.63
C SER A 127 13.41 18.97 -2.68
N GLU A 128 12.26 18.72 -3.27
CA GLU A 128 11.72 17.35 -3.41
C GLU A 128 12.69 16.41 -4.15
N SER A 129 13.30 16.90 -5.24
CA SER A 129 14.32 16.14 -5.99
C SER A 129 15.55 15.81 -5.14
N ASP A 130 16.03 16.76 -4.34
CA ASP A 130 17.21 16.54 -3.48
C ASP A 130 16.88 15.61 -2.31
N CYS A 131 15.65 15.68 -1.78
CA CYS A 131 15.13 14.75 -0.79
C CYS A 131 15.12 13.33 -1.35
N PHE A 132 14.58 13.13 -2.55
CA PHE A 132 14.53 11.84 -3.22
C PHE A 132 15.94 11.24 -3.36
N GLU A 133 16.89 11.98 -3.93
CA GLU A 133 18.27 11.51 -4.08
C GLU A 133 18.96 11.21 -2.73
N THR A 134 18.62 11.97 -1.69
CA THR A 134 19.13 11.72 -0.34
C THR A 134 18.57 10.42 0.26
N LEU A 135 17.28 10.14 0.04
CA LEU A 135 16.63 8.91 0.49
C LEU A 135 17.22 7.68 -0.21
N ILE A 136 17.47 7.76 -1.51
CA ILE A 136 18.11 6.68 -2.28
C ILE A 136 19.50 6.37 -1.71
N LYS A 137 20.35 7.39 -1.57
CA LYS A 137 21.70 7.22 -1.00
C LYS A 137 21.66 6.62 0.39
N TRP A 138 20.78 7.12 1.25
CA TRP A 138 20.64 6.61 2.60
C TRP A 138 20.19 5.14 2.64
N GLY A 139 19.23 4.74 1.79
CA GLY A 139 18.81 3.34 1.68
C GLY A 139 19.95 2.42 1.26
N ILE A 140 20.75 2.84 0.28
CA ILE A 140 21.96 2.12 -0.16
C ILE A 140 22.99 2.04 0.96
N GLU A 141 23.26 3.14 1.67
CA GLU A 141 24.16 3.17 2.84
C GLU A 141 23.74 2.19 3.95
N GLN A 142 22.44 1.89 4.05
CA GLN A 142 21.92 0.91 5.00
C GLN A 142 21.97 -0.53 4.48
N GLY A 143 22.23 -0.75 3.19
CA GLY A 143 22.25 -2.07 2.56
C GLY A 143 20.86 -2.61 2.19
N ALA A 144 19.90 -1.72 1.91
CA ALA A 144 18.58 -2.10 1.44
C ALA A 144 18.58 -2.28 -0.09
N ASP A 145 17.68 -3.13 -0.58
CA ASP A 145 17.37 -3.26 -2.02
C ASP A 145 16.27 -2.27 -2.44
N PHE A 146 15.30 -2.06 -1.55
CA PHE A 146 14.17 -1.15 -1.76
C PHE A 146 13.89 -0.30 -0.54
N ILE A 147 13.41 0.92 -0.78
CA ILE A 147 12.93 1.85 0.24
C ILE A 147 11.43 2.04 0.13
N ILE A 148 10.74 1.96 1.27
CA ILE A 148 9.32 2.30 1.39
C ILE A 148 9.23 3.71 1.94
N ASN A 149 8.65 4.61 1.17
CA ASN A 149 8.27 5.95 1.64
C ASN A 149 6.76 6.01 1.85
N GLY A 150 6.32 6.93 2.72
CA GLY A 150 4.90 7.09 3.01
C GLY A 150 4.48 8.54 3.14
N ASN A 151 3.20 8.77 2.87
CA ASN A 151 2.55 10.03 3.12
C ASN A 151 1.19 9.78 3.76
N VAL A 152 0.88 10.57 4.79
CA VAL A 152 -0.42 10.57 5.46
C VAL A 152 -1.04 11.96 5.32
N ILE A 153 -2.26 11.99 4.80
CA ILE A 153 -3.04 13.22 4.57
C ILE A 153 -4.33 13.11 5.38
N SER A 154 -4.55 14.06 6.28
CA SER A 154 -5.81 14.25 6.99
C SER A 154 -6.52 15.50 6.46
N THR A 155 -7.75 15.34 5.99
CA THR A 155 -8.55 16.41 5.38
C THR A 155 -9.90 16.54 6.11
N PRO A 156 -10.19 17.68 6.74
CA PRO A 156 -11.48 17.92 7.38
C PRO A 156 -12.58 18.11 6.32
N GLY A 157 -13.79 17.66 6.65
CA GLY A 157 -14.98 17.81 5.81
C GLY A 157 -16.25 17.98 6.63
N ILE A 158 -17.29 18.51 5.99
CA ILE A 158 -18.63 18.70 6.59
C ILE A 158 -19.67 18.12 5.64
N HIS A 159 -20.55 17.26 6.15
CA HIS A 159 -21.69 16.74 5.39
C HIS A 159 -22.95 16.69 6.27
N LYS A 160 -24.04 17.34 5.81
CA LYS A 160 -25.36 17.38 6.49
C LYS A 160 -25.25 17.59 8.02
N LYS A 161 -24.48 18.62 8.42
CA LYS A 161 -24.20 19.03 9.82
C LYS A 161 -23.23 18.15 10.62
N ASN A 162 -22.80 17.01 10.08
CA ASN A 162 -21.77 16.17 10.71
C ASN A 162 -20.38 16.59 10.23
N LYS A 163 -19.43 16.66 11.16
CA LYS A 163 -18.01 16.89 10.90
C LYS A 163 -17.32 15.54 10.67
N PHE A 164 -16.44 15.48 9.67
CA PHE A 164 -15.67 14.29 9.34
C PHE A 164 -14.21 14.65 9.11
N ILE A 165 -13.32 13.66 9.30
CA ILE A 165 -11.94 13.73 8.83
C ILE A 165 -11.71 12.52 7.93
N HIS A 166 -11.25 12.80 6.70
CA HIS A 166 -10.77 11.78 5.78
C HIS A 166 -9.27 11.61 5.97
N TYR A 167 -8.83 10.38 6.22
CA TYR A 167 -7.42 10.02 6.31
C TYR A 167 -7.06 9.21 5.09
N ALA A 168 -6.10 9.67 4.30
CA ALA A 168 -5.52 8.97 3.18
C ALA A 168 -4.06 8.63 3.48
N ILE A 169 -3.68 7.41 3.18
CA ILE A 169 -2.32 6.92 3.30
C ILE A 169 -1.88 6.45 1.92
N GLN A 170 -0.70 6.87 1.52
CA GLN A 170 -0.01 6.40 0.35
C GLN A 170 1.34 5.85 0.76
N LEU A 171 1.70 4.68 0.23
CA LEU A 171 3.03 4.10 0.33
C LEU A 171 3.58 3.91 -1.08
N GLU A 172 4.87 4.14 -1.22
CA GLU A 172 5.63 3.99 -2.47
C GLU A 172 6.82 3.10 -2.20
N LEU A 173 7.08 2.16 -3.10
CA LEU A 173 8.25 1.28 -3.07
C LEU A 173 9.19 1.67 -4.21
N VAL A 174 10.40 2.06 -3.86
CA VAL A 174 11.42 2.46 -4.82
C VAL A 174 12.56 1.46 -4.81
N ASN A 175 12.92 0.97 -5.99
CA ASN A 175 14.11 0.16 -6.20
C ASN A 175 15.34 1.08 -6.13
N LEU A 176 16.26 0.80 -5.21
CA LEU A 176 17.38 1.70 -4.91
C LEU A 176 18.47 1.69 -5.98
N GLU A 177 18.63 0.58 -6.70
CA GLU A 177 19.60 0.45 -7.79
C GLU A 177 19.14 1.22 -9.04
N THR A 178 17.90 0.99 -9.45
CA THR A 178 17.33 1.57 -10.68
C THR A 178 16.68 2.93 -10.47
N ARG A 179 16.46 3.33 -9.20
CA ARG A 179 15.73 4.55 -8.80
C ARG A 179 14.30 4.62 -9.33
N SER A 180 13.73 3.47 -9.67
CA SER A 180 12.37 3.38 -10.19
C SER A 180 11.39 3.11 -9.06
N GLU A 181 10.26 3.81 -9.08
CA GLU A 181 9.09 3.39 -8.33
C GLU A 181 8.54 2.12 -8.98
N VAL A 182 8.46 1.05 -8.19
CA VAL A 182 8.03 -0.27 -8.67
C VAL A 182 6.67 -0.68 -8.11
N TRP A 183 6.19 0.05 -7.11
CA TRP A 183 4.87 -0.16 -6.51
C TRP A 183 4.40 1.11 -5.81
N ILE A 184 3.10 1.37 -5.92
CA ILE A 184 2.39 2.41 -5.20
C ILE A 184 1.06 1.84 -4.71
N GLY A 185 0.71 2.13 -3.46
CA GLY A 185 -0.55 1.70 -2.89
C GLY A 185 -1.14 2.74 -1.97
N ASN A 186 -2.46 2.81 -1.95
CA ASN A 186 -3.19 3.75 -1.13
C ASN A 186 -4.37 3.09 -0.40
N LYS A 187 -4.62 3.57 0.82
CA LYS A 187 -5.84 3.26 1.57
C LYS A 187 -6.38 4.53 2.21
N SER A 188 -7.66 4.53 2.49
CA SER A 188 -8.27 5.61 3.25
C SER A 188 -9.33 5.10 4.23
N LEU A 189 -9.61 5.94 5.21
CA LEU A 189 -10.76 5.79 6.10
C LEU A 189 -11.37 7.16 6.37
N ILE A 190 -12.62 7.15 6.82
CA ILE A 190 -13.34 8.36 7.25
C ILE A 190 -13.70 8.18 8.72
N LYS A 191 -13.38 9.21 9.52
CA LYS A 191 -13.87 9.31 10.89
C LYS A 191 -14.94 10.38 11.02
N GLN A 192 -15.98 10.07 11.79
CA GLN A 192 -16.96 11.07 12.21
C GLN A 192 -16.52 11.71 13.52
N ILE A 193 -16.50 13.04 13.55
CA ILE A 193 -16.20 13.81 14.76
C ILE A 193 -17.52 14.09 15.46
N THR A 194 -17.74 13.41 16.57
CA THR A 194 -18.81 13.70 17.52
C THR A 194 -18.26 14.64 18.58
N GLU A 195 -18.91 15.79 18.75
CA GLU A 195 -18.62 16.74 19.85
C GLU A 195 -18.94 16.11 21.21
#